data_AF-A0A554I968-F1
#
_entry.id   AF-A0A554I968-F1
#
_cell.length_a   1.000
_cell.length_b   1.000
_cell.length_c   1.000
_cell.angle_alpha   90.00
_cell.angle_beta   90.00
_cell.angle_gamma   90.00
#
_symmetry.space_group_name_H-M   'P 1'
#
loop_
_entity.id
_entity.type
_entity.pdbx_description
1 polymer ?
#
loop_
_entity_poly.entity_id
_entity_poly.type
_entity_poly.pdbx_seq_one_letter_code
_entity_poly.pdbx_strand_id
1 'polypeptide(L)'
;MIEVAKKLKKEVSGLSCAKNIKCFLLYGSILNKESVNDFDAVVIVEKIDKNIRELFRLLATKHKKLDINLYTQDEVENNLSYFTREFKLEYLADGLCIIGINIFKEKFSEVTRFEYEQSMLIRSIERLQIVRQNFFLNTLSSQDKRAYIEKYFLRISRNILILQGIGDNAFVNNLKKEDVERNMRVLGTPSLPPNIFSREMDIDVFYEIFDSTISWGLMKCKRDFDSKYKQI
;
A
#
# COMPACT_ATOMS: atom_id res chain seq x y z
N MET A 1 -17.89 5.47 9.91
CA MET A 1 -16.43 5.31 10.08
C MET A 1 -15.94 5.69 11.48
N ILE A 2 -16.13 6.95 11.93
CA ILE A 2 -15.80 7.40 13.29
C ILE A 2 -16.49 6.52 14.37
N GLU A 3 -17.70 6.04 14.11
CA GLU A 3 -18.45 5.22 15.06
C GLU A 3 -17.89 3.80 15.25
N VAL A 4 -17.48 3.13 14.17
CA VAL A 4 -16.81 1.81 14.24
C VAL A 4 -15.51 1.92 15.04
N ALA A 5 -14.71 2.95 14.74
CA ALA A 5 -13.46 3.23 15.45
C ALA A 5 -13.71 3.55 16.94
N LYS A 6 -14.74 4.34 17.27
CA LYS A 6 -15.14 4.64 18.65
C LYS A 6 -15.58 3.39 19.41
N LYS A 7 -16.39 2.53 18.79
CA LYS A 7 -16.83 1.27 19.40
C LYS A 7 -15.65 0.34 19.66
N LEU A 8 -14.78 0.16 18.66
CA LEU A 8 -13.59 -0.67 18.80
C LEU A 8 -12.65 -0.12 19.89
N LYS A 9 -12.43 1.20 19.93
CA LYS A 9 -11.67 1.85 21.01
C LYS A 9 -12.20 1.46 22.38
N LYS A 10 -13.51 1.54 22.59
CA LYS A 10 -14.15 1.19 23.87
C LYS A 10 -13.96 -0.27 24.24
N GLU A 11 -14.15 -1.18 23.29
CA GLU A 11 -14.00 -2.63 23.50
C GLU A 11 -12.53 -2.99 23.81
N VAL A 12 -11.58 -2.44 23.06
CA VAL A 12 -10.15 -2.69 23.28
C VAL A 12 -9.67 -2.09 24.60
N SER A 13 -10.21 -0.93 25.00
CA SER A 13 -9.88 -0.30 26.30
C SER A 13 -10.30 -1.15 27.50
N GLY A 14 -11.26 -2.08 27.32
CA GLY A 14 -11.70 -3.02 28.34
C GLY A 14 -10.85 -4.29 28.45
N LEU A 15 -9.89 -4.51 27.54
CA LEU A 15 -9.02 -5.70 27.55
C LEU A 15 -7.89 -5.56 28.57
N SER A 16 -7.39 -6.68 29.08
CA SER A 16 -6.27 -6.67 30.03
C SER A 16 -4.98 -6.10 29.40
N CYS A 17 -4.80 -6.32 28.10
CA CYS A 17 -3.67 -5.82 27.34
C CYS A 17 -3.75 -4.32 26.99
N ALA A 18 -4.85 -3.61 27.28
CA ALA A 18 -5.04 -2.22 26.85
C ALA A 18 -3.93 -1.29 27.34
N LYS A 19 -3.46 -1.46 28.58
CA LYS A 19 -2.37 -0.66 29.17
C LYS A 19 -1.01 -0.88 28.51
N ASN A 20 -0.84 -2.02 27.85
CA ASN A 20 0.38 -2.38 27.13
C ASN A 20 0.38 -1.81 25.70
N ILE A 21 -0.78 -1.41 25.16
CA ILE A 21 -0.90 -0.84 23.82
C ILE A 21 -0.54 0.65 23.86
N LYS A 22 0.53 1.00 23.16
CA LYS A 22 1.04 2.38 23.02
C LYS A 22 0.43 3.12 21.86
N CYS A 23 0.18 2.40 20.77
CA CYS A 23 -0.51 2.92 19.61
C CYS A 23 -1.36 1.82 19.00
N PHE A 24 -2.60 2.14 18.64
CA PHE A 24 -3.42 1.29 17.78
C PHE A 24 -3.97 2.15 16.65
N LEU A 25 -3.44 1.91 15.46
CA LEU A 25 -3.76 2.62 14.24
C LEU A 25 -4.59 1.72 13.31
N LEU A 26 -5.70 2.26 12.81
CA LEU A 26 -6.46 1.68 11.71
C LEU A 26 -6.06 2.39 10.41
N TYR A 27 -5.81 1.65 9.33
CA TYR A 27 -5.46 2.24 8.05
C TYR A 27 -6.12 1.50 6.88
N GLY A 28 -5.96 2.01 5.65
CA GLY A 28 -6.46 1.31 4.46
C GLY A 28 -7.97 1.33 4.31
N SER A 29 -8.54 0.25 3.79
CA SER A 29 -9.93 0.25 3.31
C SER A 29 -10.98 0.32 4.42
N ILE A 30 -10.61 -0.05 5.66
CA ILE A 30 -11.46 0.10 6.85
C ILE A 30 -11.84 1.56 7.12
N LEU A 31 -11.02 2.50 6.65
CA LEU A 31 -11.29 3.92 6.73
C LEU A 31 -12.20 4.43 5.62
N ASN A 32 -12.70 3.62 4.68
CA ASN A 32 -13.47 4.16 3.55
C ASN A 32 -14.79 3.44 3.28
N LYS A 33 -15.10 2.34 3.99
CA LYS A 33 -16.30 1.52 3.71
C LYS A 33 -16.96 1.03 4.99
N GLU A 34 -18.29 0.98 4.97
CA GLU A 34 -19.12 0.52 6.09
C GLU A 34 -19.07 -1.00 6.30
N SER A 35 -18.72 -1.77 5.27
CA SER A 35 -18.51 -3.21 5.37
C SER A 35 -17.17 -3.60 4.72
N VAL A 36 -16.17 -3.92 5.52
CA VAL A 36 -14.88 -4.42 5.04
C VAL A 36 -14.61 -5.77 5.68
N ASN A 37 -14.39 -6.79 4.85
CA ASN A 37 -14.01 -8.13 5.30
C ASN A 37 -12.56 -8.18 5.82
N ASP A 38 -11.72 -7.26 5.33
CA ASP A 38 -10.30 -7.12 5.63
C ASP A 38 -10.09 -6.02 6.69
N PHE A 39 -9.35 -6.34 7.75
CA PHE A 39 -9.03 -5.45 8.85
C PHE A 39 -7.54 -5.12 8.84
N ASP A 40 -7.20 -3.95 8.32
CA ASP A 40 -5.84 -3.43 8.22
C ASP A 40 -5.50 -2.57 9.45
N ALA A 41 -4.51 -2.99 10.24
CA ALA A 41 -4.10 -2.24 11.43
C ALA A 41 -2.61 -2.34 11.78
N VAL A 42 -2.13 -1.34 12.50
CA VAL A 42 -0.85 -1.38 13.20
C VAL A 42 -1.10 -1.28 14.69
N VAL A 43 -0.50 -2.19 15.46
CA VAL A 43 -0.53 -2.18 16.92
C VAL A 43 0.91 -2.08 17.41
N ILE A 44 1.15 -1.11 18.27
CA ILE A 44 2.43 -0.90 18.93
C ILE A 44 2.21 -1.16 20.41
N VAL A 45 3.01 -2.06 20.97
CA VAL A 45 2.95 -2.43 22.38
C VAL A 45 4.25 -2.06 23.09
N GLU A 46 4.23 -1.85 24.40
CA GLU A 46 5.47 -1.74 25.18
C GLU A 46 6.27 -3.05 25.04
N LYS A 47 5.62 -4.19 25.26
CA LYS A 47 6.24 -5.52 25.16
C LYS A 47 5.26 -6.56 24.62
N ILE A 48 5.77 -7.59 23.94
CA ILE A 48 4.92 -8.72 23.54
C ILE A 48 4.71 -9.63 24.76
N ASP A 49 3.45 -9.82 25.16
CA ASP A 49 3.08 -10.74 26.23
C ASP A 49 1.85 -11.59 25.86
N LYS A 50 1.48 -12.54 26.74
CA LYS A 50 0.35 -13.45 26.49
C LYS A 50 -1.01 -12.74 26.39
N ASN A 51 -1.17 -11.57 26.99
CA ASN A 51 -2.44 -10.86 27.06
C ASN A 51 -2.81 -10.23 25.71
N ILE A 52 -1.83 -9.95 24.83
CA ILE A 52 -2.10 -9.43 23.48
C ILE A 52 -3.00 -10.37 22.65
N ARG A 53 -3.04 -11.67 23.00
CA ARG A 53 -3.93 -12.64 22.36
C ARG A 53 -5.41 -12.31 22.55
N GLU A 54 -5.79 -11.60 23.62
CA GLU A 54 -7.16 -11.13 23.83
C GLU A 54 -7.60 -10.18 22.72
N LEU A 55 -6.70 -9.28 22.29
CA LEU A 55 -6.96 -8.36 21.18
C LEU A 55 -7.22 -9.11 19.88
N PHE A 56 -6.34 -10.05 19.51
CA PHE A 56 -6.51 -10.81 18.27
C PHE A 56 -7.78 -11.67 18.29
N ARG A 57 -8.14 -12.26 19.44
CA ARG A 57 -9.42 -12.98 19.59
C ARG A 57 -10.60 -12.06 19.38
N LEU A 58 -10.62 -10.87 20.00
CA LEU A 58 -11.67 -9.89 19.81
C LEU A 58 -11.83 -9.53 18.32
N LEU A 59 -10.72 -9.21 17.64
CA LEU A 59 -10.75 -8.82 16.23
C LEU A 59 -11.19 -9.97 15.30
N ALA A 60 -10.75 -11.20 15.58
CA ALA A 60 -11.13 -12.38 14.79
C ALA A 60 -12.62 -12.71 14.87
N THR A 61 -13.32 -12.33 15.94
CA THR A 61 -14.79 -12.49 16.02
C THR A 61 -15.56 -11.51 15.14
N LYS A 62 -14.91 -10.44 14.67
CA LYS A 62 -15.56 -9.32 13.96
C LYS A 62 -15.19 -9.25 12.50
N HIS A 63 -14.00 -9.72 12.14
CA HIS A 63 -13.44 -9.56 10.80
C HIS A 63 -12.98 -10.91 10.24
N LYS A 64 -13.29 -11.14 8.96
CA LYS A 64 -12.97 -12.41 8.28
C LYS A 64 -11.48 -12.52 7.96
N LYS A 65 -10.81 -11.39 7.74
CA LYS A 65 -9.40 -11.35 7.38
C LYS A 65 -8.70 -10.25 8.16
N LEU A 66 -7.67 -10.61 8.90
CA LEU A 66 -6.87 -9.70 9.71
C LEU A 66 -5.52 -9.49 9.02
N ASP A 67 -5.19 -8.24 8.70
CA ASP A 67 -3.86 -7.79 8.27
C ASP A 67 -3.34 -6.81 9.34
N ILE A 68 -2.81 -7.39 10.42
CA ILE A 68 -2.36 -6.63 11.59
C ILE A 68 -0.85 -6.76 11.69
N ASN A 69 -0.18 -5.61 11.67
CA ASN A 69 1.24 -5.53 11.96
C ASN A 69 1.42 -5.18 13.44
N LEU A 70 2.09 -6.05 14.20
CA LEU A 70 2.37 -5.86 15.63
C LEU A 70 3.85 -5.53 15.79
N TYR A 71 4.16 -4.48 16.56
CA TYR A 71 5.52 -4.05 16.87
C TYR A 71 5.66 -3.75 18.36
N THR A 72 6.87 -3.84 18.88
CA THR A 72 7.22 -3.24 20.18
C THR A 72 7.59 -1.77 20.02
N GLN A 73 7.46 -1.01 21.10
CA GLN A 73 7.90 0.38 21.16
C GLN A 73 9.40 0.49 20.88
N ASP A 74 10.21 -0.40 21.48
CA ASP A 74 11.65 -0.48 21.24
C ASP A 74 12.00 -0.71 19.77
N GLU A 75 11.27 -1.57 19.06
CA GLU A 75 11.48 -1.77 17.63
C GLU A 75 11.22 -0.46 16.89
N VAL A 76 10.18 0.31 17.24
CA VAL A 76 9.86 1.59 16.59
C VAL A 76 10.88 2.68 16.84
N GLU A 77 11.39 2.75 18.06
CA GLU A 77 12.30 3.80 18.50
C GLU A 77 13.74 3.54 18.04
N ASN A 78 14.24 2.32 18.21
CA ASN A 78 15.69 2.08 18.13
C ASN A 78 16.20 1.80 16.73
N ASN A 79 15.49 1.01 15.94
CA ASN A 79 15.82 0.85 14.54
C ASN A 79 14.76 0.02 13.85
N LEU A 80 13.56 0.55 13.78
CA LEU A 80 12.68 0.04 12.76
C LEU A 80 13.23 0.63 11.46
N SER A 81 13.96 -0.25 10.76
CA SER A 81 13.62 -0.67 9.40
C SER A 81 12.12 -1.04 9.29
N TYR A 82 11.22 -0.25 9.89
CA TYR A 82 9.99 0.05 9.23
C TYR A 82 10.44 0.51 7.87
N PHE A 83 9.69 0.13 6.85
CA PHE A 83 10.04 0.48 5.49
C PHE A 83 11.09 -0.45 4.92
N THR A 84 10.60 -1.61 4.49
CA THR A 84 11.01 -1.94 3.13
C THR A 84 10.64 -0.82 2.18
N ARG A 85 9.65 0.08 2.44
CA ARG A 85 9.30 1.31 1.67
C ARG A 85 8.54 2.43 2.42
N GLU A 86 9.17 3.58 2.63
CA GLU A 86 8.74 4.93 3.05
C GLU A 86 7.42 5.37 2.44
N PHE A 87 7.04 4.86 1.26
CA PHE A 87 5.68 5.01 0.72
C PHE A 87 4.58 4.48 1.67
N LYS A 88 4.86 3.46 2.50
CA LYS A 88 3.92 2.96 3.51
C LYS A 88 3.76 3.94 4.67
N LEU A 89 4.74 4.82 4.94
CA LEU A 89 4.64 5.83 6.02
C LEU A 89 3.46 6.75 5.81
N GLU A 90 3.28 7.27 4.60
CA GLU A 90 2.21 8.21 4.29
C GLU A 90 0.84 7.64 4.67
N TYR A 91 0.54 6.40 4.25
CA TYR A 91 -0.71 5.72 4.62
C TYR A 91 -0.86 5.49 6.12
N LEU A 92 0.25 5.25 6.83
CA LEU A 92 0.23 5.05 8.27
C LEU A 92 0.11 6.38 9.02
N ALA A 93 0.73 7.45 8.52
CA ALA A 93 0.60 8.81 9.02
C ALA A 93 -0.84 9.34 8.90
N ASP A 94 -1.52 8.98 7.81
CA ASP A 94 -2.94 9.30 7.59
C ASP A 94 -3.90 8.36 8.32
N GLY A 95 -3.39 7.29 8.94
CA GLY A 95 -4.20 6.32 9.67
C GLY A 95 -4.94 6.92 10.86
N LEU A 96 -6.11 6.33 11.17
CA LEU A 96 -6.92 6.70 12.33
C LEU A 96 -6.39 6.00 13.58
N CYS A 97 -5.77 6.78 14.46
CA CYS A 97 -5.32 6.28 15.76
C CYS A 97 -6.49 6.21 16.75
N ILE A 98 -6.77 5.00 17.25
CA ILE A 98 -7.85 4.75 18.22
C ILE A 98 -7.34 4.67 19.66
N ILE A 99 -6.08 4.31 19.87
CA ILE A 99 -5.40 4.30 21.19
C ILE A 99 -4.04 4.94 21.04
N GLY A 100 -3.67 5.86 21.93
CA GLY A 100 -2.37 6.51 21.95
C GLY A 100 -2.22 7.64 20.93
N ILE A 101 -0.98 7.85 20.47
CA ILE A 101 -0.59 8.88 19.49
C ILE A 101 -0.08 8.19 18.23
N ASN A 102 -0.41 8.73 17.06
CA ASN A 102 0.13 8.25 15.79
C ASN A 102 1.58 8.73 15.60
N ILE A 103 2.54 7.94 16.07
CA ILE A 103 3.98 8.24 15.96
C ILE A 103 4.50 8.21 14.51
N PHE A 104 3.74 7.64 13.56
CA PHE A 104 4.13 7.65 12.15
C PHE A 104 4.00 9.02 11.50
N LYS A 105 3.21 9.95 12.08
CA LYS A 105 3.08 11.32 11.55
C LYS A 105 4.40 12.10 11.64
N GLU A 106 5.03 12.06 12.80
CA GLU A 106 6.32 12.72 13.03
C GLU A 106 7.42 12.07 12.18
N LYS A 107 7.51 10.74 12.21
CA LYS A 107 8.46 9.99 11.36
C LYS A 107 8.26 10.27 9.86
N PHE A 108 7.02 10.39 9.39
CA PHE A 108 6.76 10.73 7.98
C PHE A 108 7.17 12.17 7.65
N SER A 109 7.04 13.10 8.59
CA SER A 109 7.46 14.49 8.39
C SER A 109 8.99 14.66 8.27
N GLU A 110 9.75 13.69 8.77
CA GLU A 110 11.22 13.63 8.62
C GLU A 110 11.65 13.04 7.27
N VAL A 111 10.74 12.34 6.56
CA VAL A 111 11.06 11.72 5.27
C VAL A 111 11.31 12.79 4.22
N THR A 112 12.50 12.78 3.66
CA THR A 112 12.85 13.66 2.55
C THR A 112 12.12 13.24 1.28
N ARG A 113 11.94 14.21 0.37
CA ARG A 113 11.38 13.92 -0.95
C ARG A 113 12.20 12.86 -1.72
N PHE A 114 13.52 12.85 -1.53
CA PHE A 114 14.42 11.85 -2.12
C PHE A 114 14.05 10.45 -1.64
N GLU A 115 14.03 10.22 -0.32
CA GLU A 115 13.71 8.93 0.29
C GLU A 115 12.32 8.47 -0.14
N TYR A 116 11.34 9.37 -0.13
CA TYR A 116 9.98 9.07 -0.56
C TYR A 116 9.90 8.61 -2.03
N GLU A 117 10.49 9.37 -2.96
CA GLU A 117 10.48 9.03 -4.39
C GLU A 117 11.30 7.76 -4.68
N GLN A 118 12.46 7.59 -4.02
CA GLN A 118 13.30 6.39 -4.11
C GLN A 118 12.52 5.15 -3.69
N SER A 119 11.87 5.25 -2.54
CA SER A 119 11.03 4.21 -1.99
C SER A 119 9.90 3.80 -2.92
N MET A 120 9.19 4.77 -3.48
CA MET A 120 8.09 4.51 -4.40
C MET A 120 8.58 3.83 -5.68
N LEU A 121 9.75 4.22 -6.19
CA LEU A 121 10.39 3.59 -7.35
C LEU A 121 10.74 2.13 -7.06
N ILE A 122 11.43 1.85 -5.93
CA ILE A 122 11.74 0.49 -5.48
C ILE A 122 10.45 -0.33 -5.30
N ARG A 123 9.35 0.27 -4.81
CA ARG A 123 8.04 -0.43 -4.66
C ARG A 123 7.55 -0.92 -5.98
N SER A 124 7.61 -0.04 -6.95
CA SER A 124 7.04 -0.26 -8.26
C SER A 124 7.82 -1.33 -9.02
N ILE A 125 9.16 -1.32 -8.92
CA ILE A 125 10.03 -2.34 -9.50
C ILE A 125 9.78 -3.72 -8.89
N GLU A 126 9.76 -3.83 -7.56
CA GLU A 126 9.49 -5.13 -6.94
C GLU A 126 8.08 -5.65 -7.20
N ARG A 127 7.07 -4.77 -7.24
CA ARG A 127 5.72 -5.18 -7.64
C ARG A 127 5.70 -5.74 -9.05
N LEU A 128 6.44 -5.13 -9.98
CA LEU A 128 6.60 -5.66 -11.34
C LEU A 128 7.23 -7.06 -11.30
N GLN A 129 8.28 -7.29 -10.50
CA GLN A 129 8.91 -8.62 -10.37
C GLN A 129 7.96 -9.66 -9.78
N ILE A 130 7.23 -9.31 -8.70
CA ILE A 130 6.22 -10.19 -8.08
C ILE A 130 5.12 -10.53 -9.08
N VAL A 131 4.70 -9.57 -9.91
CA VAL A 131 3.67 -9.79 -10.93
C VAL A 131 4.15 -10.74 -12.01
N ARG A 132 5.38 -10.54 -12.52
CA ARG A 132 6.02 -11.48 -13.47
C ARG A 132 6.08 -12.88 -12.89
N GLN A 133 6.65 -13.03 -11.69
CA GLN A 133 6.78 -14.32 -11.03
C GLN A 133 5.42 -15.02 -10.87
N ASN A 134 4.41 -14.31 -10.35
CA ASN A 134 3.10 -14.89 -10.12
C ASN A 134 2.34 -15.21 -11.41
N PHE A 135 2.57 -14.46 -12.49
CA PHE A 135 1.95 -14.74 -13.78
C PHE A 135 2.47 -16.05 -14.39
N PHE A 136 3.79 -16.29 -14.32
CA PHE A 136 4.44 -17.46 -14.92
C PHE A 136 4.39 -18.71 -14.05
N LEU A 137 4.43 -18.58 -12.72
CA LEU A 137 4.56 -19.73 -11.81
C LEU A 137 3.25 -20.22 -11.20
N ASN A 138 2.23 -19.36 -11.08
CA ASN A 138 0.99 -19.78 -10.42
C ASN A 138 -0.04 -20.33 -11.39
N THR A 139 -0.69 -21.42 -10.99
CA THR A 139 -1.85 -22.05 -11.63
C THR A 139 -3.15 -21.32 -11.28
N LEU A 140 -3.16 -19.99 -11.42
CA LEU A 140 -4.37 -19.19 -11.27
C LEU A 140 -5.30 -19.39 -12.47
N SER A 141 -6.62 -19.33 -12.23
CA SER A 141 -7.61 -19.28 -13.30
C SER A 141 -7.40 -18.04 -14.19
N SER A 142 -7.83 -18.06 -15.44
CA SER A 142 -7.71 -16.90 -16.35
C SER A 142 -8.38 -15.63 -15.77
N GLN A 143 -9.51 -15.80 -15.07
CA GLN A 143 -10.21 -14.71 -14.41
C GLN A 143 -9.42 -14.14 -13.23
N ASP A 144 -8.82 -15.00 -12.40
CA ASP A 144 -7.99 -14.55 -11.27
C ASP A 144 -6.69 -13.89 -11.77
N LYS A 145 -6.08 -14.42 -12.83
CA LYS A 145 -4.94 -13.79 -13.49
C LYS A 145 -5.29 -12.39 -13.97
N ARG A 146 -6.43 -12.22 -14.64
CA ARG A 146 -6.90 -10.91 -15.10
C ARG A 146 -7.08 -9.93 -13.94
N ALA A 147 -7.83 -10.32 -12.90
CA ALA A 147 -8.06 -9.45 -11.75
C ALA A 147 -6.75 -9.07 -11.04
N TYR A 148 -5.81 -10.02 -10.96
CA TYR A 148 -4.48 -9.81 -10.42
C TYR A 148 -3.66 -8.81 -11.27
N ILE A 149 -3.56 -9.03 -12.59
CA ILE A 149 -2.85 -8.16 -13.53
C ILE A 149 -3.42 -6.75 -13.51
N GLU A 150 -4.74 -6.60 -13.59
CA GLU A 150 -5.41 -5.29 -13.55
C GLU A 150 -5.14 -4.54 -12.24
N LYS A 151 -5.22 -5.22 -11.09
CA LYS A 151 -4.88 -4.64 -9.79
C LYS A 151 -3.47 -4.07 -9.77
N TYR A 152 -2.50 -4.80 -10.30
CA TYR A 152 -1.10 -4.36 -10.29
C TYR A 152 -0.78 -3.34 -11.37
N PHE A 153 -1.44 -3.39 -12.52
CA PHE A 153 -1.37 -2.33 -13.52
C PHE A 153 -1.78 -1.00 -12.89
N LEU A 154 -2.97 -0.92 -12.30
CA LEU A 154 -3.45 0.31 -11.65
C LEU A 154 -2.49 0.78 -10.55
N ARG A 155 -2.05 -0.15 -9.70
CA ARG A 155 -1.18 0.17 -8.57
C ARG A 155 0.20 0.69 -8.98
N ILE A 156 0.79 0.15 -10.04
CA ILE A 156 2.10 0.61 -10.52
C ILE A 156 1.95 1.87 -11.37
N SER A 157 0.95 1.94 -12.25
CA SER A 157 0.67 3.15 -13.05
C SER A 157 0.43 4.37 -12.16
N ARG A 158 -0.33 4.24 -11.07
CA ARG A 158 -0.53 5.32 -10.10
C ARG A 158 0.79 5.82 -9.49
N ASN A 159 1.68 4.91 -9.09
CA ASN A 159 3.00 5.29 -8.62
C ASN A 159 3.81 6.03 -9.70
N ILE A 160 3.73 5.59 -10.96
CA ILE A 160 4.37 6.28 -12.10
C ILE A 160 3.81 7.71 -12.24
N LEU A 161 2.49 7.90 -12.18
CA LEU A 161 1.86 9.22 -12.25
C LEU A 161 2.34 10.15 -11.14
N ILE A 162 2.46 9.65 -9.90
CA ILE A 162 2.96 10.43 -8.77
C ILE A 162 4.43 10.82 -8.97
N LEU A 163 5.28 9.85 -9.35
CA LEU A 163 6.71 10.09 -9.62
C LEU A 163 6.94 11.07 -10.78
N GLN A 164 6.01 11.16 -11.72
CA GLN A 164 6.04 12.08 -12.85
C GLN A 164 5.34 13.42 -12.55
N GLY A 165 4.86 13.63 -11.32
CA GLY A 165 4.28 14.90 -10.88
C GLY A 165 2.88 15.19 -11.44
N ILE A 166 2.16 14.18 -11.93
CA ILE A 166 0.78 14.34 -12.44
C ILE A 166 -0.22 14.67 -11.32
N GLY A 167 0.07 14.24 -10.09
CA GLY A 167 -0.69 14.59 -8.89
C GLY A 167 -0.16 13.88 -7.66
N ASP A 168 -0.72 14.20 -6.50
CA ASP A 168 -0.41 13.54 -5.23
C ASP A 168 -1.18 12.21 -5.06
N ASN A 169 -0.97 11.52 -3.94
CA ASN A 169 -1.66 10.26 -3.66
C ASN A 169 -3.17 10.41 -3.59
N ALA A 170 -3.68 11.49 -3.00
CA ALA A 170 -5.11 11.69 -2.86
C ALA A 170 -5.77 11.82 -4.23
N PHE A 171 -5.19 12.62 -5.13
CA PHE A 171 -5.64 12.77 -6.50
C PHE A 171 -5.55 11.45 -7.26
N VAL A 172 -4.37 10.82 -7.30
CA VAL A 172 -4.10 9.67 -8.15
C VAL A 172 -4.89 8.42 -7.70
N ASN A 173 -5.14 8.26 -6.39
CA ASN A 173 -5.95 7.13 -5.88
C ASN A 173 -7.43 7.25 -6.20
N ASN A 174 -7.93 8.46 -6.49
CA ASN A 174 -9.30 8.70 -6.92
C ASN A 174 -9.52 8.57 -8.43
N LEU A 175 -8.45 8.43 -9.22
CA LEU A 175 -8.57 8.24 -10.66
C LEU A 175 -9.23 6.89 -10.99
N LYS A 176 -10.21 6.94 -11.90
CA LYS A 176 -10.74 5.74 -12.55
C LYS A 176 -9.68 5.14 -13.49
N LYS A 177 -9.88 3.88 -13.88
CA LYS A 177 -8.93 3.16 -14.73
C LYS A 177 -8.69 3.89 -16.04
N GLU A 178 -9.74 4.38 -16.68
CA GLU A 178 -9.68 5.06 -17.98
C GLU A 178 -8.89 6.37 -17.87
N ASP A 179 -8.97 7.04 -16.71
CA ASP A 179 -8.20 8.25 -16.42
C ASP A 179 -6.73 7.91 -16.15
N VAL A 180 -6.43 6.81 -15.46
CA VAL A 180 -5.05 6.31 -15.31
C VAL A 180 -4.45 6.00 -16.68
N GLU A 181 -5.15 5.25 -17.53
CA GLU A 181 -4.70 4.93 -18.89
C GLU A 181 -4.50 6.18 -19.76
N ARG A 182 -5.42 7.17 -19.66
CA ARG A 182 -5.27 8.46 -20.36
C ARG A 182 -4.01 9.19 -19.92
N ASN A 183 -3.76 9.30 -18.62
CA ASN A 183 -2.57 9.99 -18.09
C ASN A 183 -1.28 9.26 -18.45
N MET A 184 -1.27 7.92 -18.44
CA MET A 184 -0.12 7.13 -18.88
C MET A 184 0.23 7.41 -20.36
N ARG A 185 -0.78 7.50 -21.25
CA ARG A 185 -0.58 7.91 -22.65
C ARG A 185 -0.01 9.32 -22.78
N VAL A 186 -0.49 10.27 -21.98
CA VAL A 186 0.04 11.66 -21.96
C VAL A 186 1.52 11.69 -21.56
N LEU A 187 1.96 10.77 -20.68
CA LEU A 187 3.36 10.62 -20.32
C LEU A 187 4.25 10.02 -21.42
N GLY A 188 3.67 9.58 -22.52
CA GLY A 188 4.36 8.97 -23.66
C GLY A 188 4.58 7.47 -23.52
N THR A 189 3.90 6.78 -22.58
CA THR A 189 3.99 5.32 -22.52
C THR A 189 3.35 4.70 -23.76
N PRO A 190 3.80 3.51 -24.21
CA PRO A 190 3.10 2.74 -25.22
C PRO A 190 1.60 2.64 -24.93
N SER A 191 0.76 2.85 -25.94
CA SER A 191 -0.69 2.77 -25.77
C SER A 191 -1.12 1.32 -25.68
N LEU A 192 -1.93 1.02 -24.65
CA LEU A 192 -2.55 -0.29 -24.55
C LEU A 192 -3.64 -0.45 -25.62
N PRO A 193 -3.73 -1.64 -26.25
CA PRO A 193 -4.86 -1.98 -27.10
C PRO A 193 -6.21 -1.78 -26.40
N PRO A 194 -7.26 -1.38 -27.14
CA PRO A 194 -8.61 -1.27 -26.61
C PRO A 194 -9.06 -2.60 -25.98
N ASN A 195 -9.71 -2.50 -24.82
CA ASN A 195 -10.27 -3.64 -24.08
C ASN A 195 -9.24 -4.73 -23.72
N ILE A 196 -7.95 -4.39 -23.58
CA ILE A 196 -6.90 -5.37 -23.26
C ILE A 196 -7.22 -6.20 -22.01
N PHE A 197 -7.81 -5.58 -21.00
CA PHE A 197 -8.22 -6.26 -19.76
C PHE A 197 -9.49 -7.11 -19.91
N SER A 198 -10.19 -7.02 -21.04
CA SER A 198 -11.33 -7.89 -21.35
C SER A 198 -10.92 -9.14 -22.14
N ARG A 199 -9.69 -9.18 -22.67
CA ARG A 199 -9.12 -10.33 -23.39
C ARG A 199 -8.75 -11.47 -22.45
N GLU A 200 -8.59 -12.67 -23.00
CA GLU A 200 -7.96 -13.76 -22.27
C GLU A 200 -6.55 -13.31 -21.83
N MET A 201 -6.19 -13.61 -20.59
CA MET A 201 -4.94 -13.13 -20.01
C MET A 201 -3.81 -14.12 -20.35
N ASP A 202 -3.32 -14.02 -21.58
CA ASP A 202 -2.21 -14.78 -22.12
C ASP A 202 -0.87 -14.03 -22.00
N ILE A 203 0.19 -14.66 -22.52
CA ILE A 203 1.55 -14.14 -22.44
C ILE A 203 1.73 -12.84 -23.25
N ASP A 204 1.04 -12.69 -24.38
CA ASP A 204 1.16 -11.52 -25.24
C ASP A 204 0.51 -10.31 -24.58
N VAL A 205 -0.70 -10.49 -24.03
CA VAL A 205 -1.39 -9.47 -23.23
C VAL A 205 -0.55 -9.05 -22.02
N PHE A 206 0.12 -10.01 -21.36
CA PHE A 206 1.04 -9.69 -20.27
C PHE A 206 2.19 -8.79 -20.72
N TYR A 207 2.85 -9.12 -21.83
CA TYR A 207 3.98 -8.35 -22.38
C TYR A 207 3.56 -6.94 -22.82
N GLU A 208 2.38 -6.78 -23.41
CA GLU A 208 1.83 -5.46 -23.77
C GLU A 208 1.64 -4.56 -22.53
N ILE A 209 1.10 -5.13 -21.45
CA ILE A 209 0.83 -4.38 -20.22
C ILE A 209 2.13 -4.08 -19.46
N PHE A 210 2.86 -5.11 -19.06
CA PHE A 210 3.91 -4.96 -18.05
C PHE A 210 5.29 -4.67 -18.64
N ASP A 211 5.61 -5.27 -19.77
CA ASP A 211 6.94 -5.12 -20.37
C ASP A 211 7.00 -3.93 -21.32
N SER A 212 5.92 -3.64 -22.03
CA SER A 212 5.86 -2.45 -22.89
C SER A 212 5.47 -1.21 -22.08
N THR A 213 4.28 -1.21 -21.46
CA THR A 213 3.74 0.03 -20.88
C THR A 213 4.34 0.34 -19.51
N ILE A 214 4.26 -0.60 -18.56
CA ILE A 214 4.74 -0.37 -17.18
C ILE A 214 6.26 -0.22 -17.13
N SER A 215 7.01 -1.14 -17.75
CA SER A 215 8.47 -1.07 -17.70
C SER A 215 9.01 0.20 -18.36
N TRP A 216 8.41 0.66 -19.47
CA TRP A 216 8.78 1.94 -20.06
C TRP A 216 8.55 3.11 -19.10
N GLY A 217 7.38 3.16 -18.46
CA GLY A 217 7.05 4.22 -17.49
C GLY A 217 8.00 4.22 -16.30
N LEU A 218 8.34 3.05 -15.75
CA LEU A 218 9.32 2.93 -14.67
C LEU A 218 10.74 3.32 -15.09
N MET A 219 11.17 2.96 -16.30
CA MET A 219 12.47 3.40 -16.82
C MET A 219 12.54 4.92 -16.98
N LYS A 220 11.44 5.56 -17.42
CA LYS A 220 11.35 7.02 -17.47
C LYS A 220 11.48 7.61 -16.07
N CYS A 221 10.68 7.15 -15.11
CA CYS A 221 10.77 7.61 -13.71
C CYS A 221 12.18 7.44 -13.14
N LYS A 222 12.85 6.31 -13.42
CA LYS A 222 14.22 6.08 -12.97
C LYS A 222 15.21 7.07 -13.59
N ARG A 223 15.14 7.32 -14.91
CA ARG A 223 16.01 8.31 -15.56
C ARG A 223 15.82 9.70 -15.00
N ASP A 224 14.57 10.10 -14.78
CA ASP A 224 14.23 11.42 -14.24
C ASP A 224 14.70 11.53 -12.78
N PHE A 225 14.51 10.49 -11.97
CA PHE A 225 15.00 10.39 -10.60
C PHE A 225 16.54 10.51 -10.56
N ASP A 226 17.24 9.71 -11.36
CA ASP A 226 18.70 9.74 -11.44
C ASP A 226 19.18 11.12 -11.92
N SER A 227 18.50 11.75 -12.87
CA SER A 227 18.84 13.11 -13.33
C SER A 227 18.62 14.17 -12.25
N LYS A 228 17.59 14.01 -11.42
CA LYS A 228 17.22 14.94 -10.36
C LYS A 228 18.16 14.85 -9.15
N TYR A 229 18.66 13.66 -8.84
CA TYR A 229 19.42 13.40 -7.61
C TYR A 229 20.87 12.95 -7.82
N LYS A 230 21.39 12.95 -9.05
CA LYS A 230 22.79 12.60 -9.38
C LYS A 230 23.88 13.44 -8.70
N GLN A 231 23.51 14.44 -7.90
CA GLN A 231 24.42 15.39 -7.23
C GLN A 231 24.32 15.35 -5.68
N ILE A 232 23.55 14.43 -5.11
CA ILE A 232 23.51 14.16 -3.66
C ILE A 232 24.36 12.91 -3.38
#